data_AF-A0A3A9KCL4-F1
#
_entry.id   AF-A0A3A9KCL4-F1
#
_cell.length_a   1.000
_cell.length_b   1.000
_cell.length_c   1.000
_cell.angle_alpha   90.00
_cell.angle_beta   90.00
_cell.angle_gamma   90.00
#
_symmetry.space_group_name_H-M   'P 1'
#
loop_
_entity.id
_entity.type
_entity.pdbx_description
1 polymer ?
#
loop_
_entity_poly.entity_id
_entity_poly.type
_entity_poly.pdbx_seq_one_letter_code
_entity_poly.pdbx_strand_id
1 'polypeptide(L)'
;MKFLYPFLFVVLVVSVAGCESENDTNPDSSSDNFPFQFVSDSFQYEGFNYPDDWDVVAVSSYVEMSDADDENEGNQAFSEEPFRYRFVFGREANTNEVSTEEIDAFNEKSTKEQKTIRQHYYHTYHEHYATLHISSDSFLKNLSDLEGVDTLEVNKHEVLVMNQQNEWVINAQINNAYYELLVKNEAVVTDKEDLKELLKIILP
;
A
#
# COMPACT_ATOMS: atom_id res chain seq x y z
N MET A 1 56.34 -12.52 -47.85
CA MET A 1 57.01 -13.34 -46.81
C MET A 1 56.17 -13.29 -45.55
N LYS A 2 55.86 -14.48 -44.99
CA LYS A 2 55.29 -14.69 -43.66
C LYS A 2 56.39 -14.51 -42.61
N PHE A 3 56.07 -13.89 -41.48
CA PHE A 3 56.58 -14.20 -40.12
C PHE A 3 55.54 -13.58 -39.17
N LEU A 4 54.59 -14.32 -38.59
CA LEU A 4 54.68 -15.28 -37.48
C LEU A 4 55.36 -14.71 -36.21
N TYR A 5 54.50 -14.38 -35.23
CA TYR A 5 54.74 -14.03 -33.82
C TYR A 5 55.70 -15.02 -33.11
N PRO A 6 56.44 -14.61 -32.05
CA PRO A 6 55.97 -14.86 -30.66
C PRO A 6 56.51 -13.89 -29.58
N PHE A 7 56.16 -14.15 -28.31
CA PHE A 7 56.59 -13.54 -27.04
C PHE A 7 55.87 -12.24 -26.64
N LEU A 8 54.82 -12.28 -25.81
CA LEU A 8 54.84 -12.62 -24.37
C LEU A 8 55.86 -11.77 -23.59
N PHE A 9 55.47 -10.54 -23.25
CA PHE A 9 55.90 -9.95 -21.99
C PHE A 9 54.70 -9.32 -21.29
N VAL A 10 54.14 -10.12 -20.41
CA VAL A 10 53.22 -9.74 -19.35
C VAL A 10 53.96 -8.72 -18.47
N VAL A 11 53.60 -7.44 -18.53
CA VAL A 11 53.75 -6.52 -17.40
C VAL A 11 52.43 -5.79 -17.21
N LEU A 12 51.64 -6.47 -16.39
CA LEU A 12 50.68 -5.94 -15.42
C LEU A 12 51.01 -4.49 -14.99
N VAL A 13 50.20 -3.53 -15.44
CA VAL A 13 49.96 -2.26 -14.73
C VAL A 13 48.45 -2.16 -14.54
N VAL A 14 47.97 -2.95 -13.59
CA VAL A 14 46.67 -2.76 -12.94
C VAL A 14 46.98 -1.87 -11.74
N SER A 15 46.59 -0.59 -11.79
CA SER A 15 46.30 0.23 -10.61
C SER A 15 45.60 1.54 -10.98
N VAL A 16 44.27 1.54 -10.79
CA VAL A 16 43.47 2.59 -10.15
C VAL A 16 43.47 4.00 -10.79
N ALA A 17 42.47 4.23 -11.64
CA ALA A 17 41.68 5.45 -11.60
C ALA A 17 40.21 5.02 -11.76
N GLY A 18 39.44 5.13 -10.69
CA GLY A 18 38.05 4.73 -10.62
C GLY A 18 37.08 5.86 -10.96
N CYS A 19 35.84 5.41 -11.21
CA CYS A 19 34.55 6.13 -11.27
C CYS A 19 34.41 7.17 -12.40
N GLU A 20 33.35 7.22 -13.19
CA GLU A 20 31.95 6.82 -12.98
C GLU A 20 31.29 6.55 -14.33
N SER A 21 30.30 5.65 -14.31
CA SER A 21 29.59 5.09 -15.45
C SER A 21 28.81 6.10 -16.29
N GLU A 22 29.00 6.02 -17.60
CA GLU A 22 27.96 6.35 -18.58
C GLU A 22 26.78 5.38 -18.42
N ASN A 23 25.59 5.93 -18.17
CA ASN A 23 24.36 5.42 -18.77
C ASN A 23 23.35 6.57 -18.83
N ASP A 24 23.37 7.28 -19.96
CA ASP A 24 22.20 7.99 -20.48
C ASP A 24 21.02 7.01 -20.58
N THR A 25 19.79 7.48 -20.29
CA THR A 25 18.61 7.45 -21.18
C THR A 25 17.28 7.43 -20.38
N ASN A 26 16.47 8.47 -20.58
CA ASN A 26 15.04 8.69 -20.24
C ASN A 26 14.61 9.16 -18.83
N PRO A 27 14.19 10.43 -18.70
CA PRO A 27 13.23 10.86 -17.69
C PRO A 27 11.81 10.82 -18.31
N ASP A 28 11.29 9.64 -18.63
CA ASP A 28 9.92 9.45 -19.12
C ASP A 28 9.38 8.12 -18.58
N SER A 29 9.02 8.13 -17.29
CA SER A 29 7.91 7.36 -16.74
C SER A 29 7.68 7.82 -15.30
N SER A 30 6.57 8.50 -15.08
CA SER A 30 5.99 8.87 -13.80
C SER A 30 5.74 7.62 -12.91
N SER A 31 6.77 7.11 -12.24
CA SER A 31 6.66 6.00 -11.28
C SER A 31 6.98 6.39 -9.83
N ASP A 32 7.22 7.67 -9.54
CA ASP A 32 7.84 8.10 -8.27
C ASP A 32 6.89 8.59 -7.16
N ASN A 33 5.57 8.44 -7.27
CA ASN A 33 4.63 8.98 -6.26
C ASN A 33 3.62 7.96 -5.70
N PHE A 34 3.95 6.66 -5.68
CA PHE A 34 3.12 5.69 -4.97
C PHE A 34 3.49 5.67 -3.46
N PRO A 35 2.54 5.76 -2.52
CA PRO A 35 2.83 5.91 -1.09
C PRO A 35 3.30 4.61 -0.39
N PHE A 36 3.93 3.68 -1.12
CA PHE A 36 4.53 2.46 -0.53
C PHE A 36 5.61 2.78 0.49
N GLN A 37 6.24 3.95 0.40
CA GLN A 37 7.21 4.44 1.37
C GLN A 37 6.68 4.51 2.82
N PHE A 38 5.35 4.53 3.02
CA PHE A 38 4.75 4.52 4.36
C PHE A 38 4.47 3.11 4.88
N VAL A 39 4.63 2.07 4.05
CA VAL A 39 4.50 0.68 4.47
C VAL A 39 5.86 0.18 4.93
N SER A 40 5.93 -0.35 6.15
CA SER A 40 7.14 -0.96 6.70
C SER A 40 7.66 -2.07 5.76
N ASP A 41 8.97 -2.08 5.51
CA ASP A 41 9.66 -3.14 4.74
C ASP A 41 9.47 -4.54 5.33
N SER A 42 9.20 -4.63 6.64
CA SER A 42 8.93 -5.91 7.33
C SER A 42 7.52 -6.45 7.08
N PHE A 43 6.57 -5.58 6.70
CA PHE A 43 5.18 -5.96 6.47
C PHE A 43 5.07 -6.80 5.20
N GLN A 44 4.66 -8.06 5.34
CA GLN A 44 4.55 -8.99 4.22
C GLN A 44 3.21 -8.78 3.49
N TYR A 45 3.29 -8.29 2.26
CA TYR A 45 2.15 -8.15 1.36
C TYR A 45 2.63 -8.24 -0.10
N GLU A 46 1.68 -8.32 -1.01
CA GLU A 46 1.92 -8.22 -2.44
C GLU A 46 1.38 -6.87 -2.91
N GLY A 47 2.14 -6.18 -3.77
CA GLY A 47 1.78 -4.84 -4.24
C GLY A 47 0.41 -4.82 -4.92
N PHE A 48 -0.23 -3.66 -4.93
CA PHE A 48 -1.50 -3.43 -5.60
C PHE A 48 -1.36 -2.25 -6.57
N ASN A 49 -2.22 -2.17 -7.57
CA ASN A 49 -2.35 -0.96 -8.40
C ASN A 49 -3.70 -0.28 -8.16
N TYR A 50 -3.97 0.79 -8.90
CA TYR A 50 -5.27 1.45 -8.93
C TYR A 50 -5.46 2.13 -10.29
N PRO A 51 -6.71 2.46 -10.67
CA PRO A 51 -6.99 3.17 -11.92
C PRO A 51 -6.22 4.51 -12.04
N ASP A 52 -5.79 4.87 -13.24
CA ASP A 52 -4.98 6.09 -13.47
C ASP A 52 -5.68 7.40 -13.08
N ASP A 53 -7.01 7.39 -12.99
CA ASP A 53 -7.85 8.53 -12.59
C ASP A 53 -8.14 8.56 -11.07
N TRP A 54 -7.57 7.64 -10.30
CA TRP A 54 -7.65 7.62 -8.84
C TRP A 54 -6.35 8.15 -8.23
N ASP A 55 -6.49 9.00 -7.22
CA ASP A 55 -5.39 9.44 -6.38
C ASP A 55 -5.40 8.67 -5.05
N VAL A 56 -4.23 8.38 -4.48
CA VAL A 56 -4.16 7.96 -3.07
C VAL A 56 -4.22 9.22 -2.22
N VAL A 57 -5.34 9.43 -1.53
CA VAL A 57 -5.61 10.66 -0.77
C VAL A 57 -5.34 10.49 0.72
N ALA A 58 -5.20 9.27 1.22
CA ALA A 58 -4.78 9.04 2.60
C ALA A 58 -4.10 7.70 2.80
N VAL A 59 -3.08 7.67 3.66
CA VAL A 59 -2.43 6.43 4.14
C VAL A 59 -2.33 6.45 5.65
N SER A 60 -2.75 5.35 6.27
CA SER A 60 -2.74 5.18 7.72
C SER A 60 -2.42 3.73 8.07
N SER A 61 -1.95 3.49 9.29
CA SER A 61 -1.71 2.15 9.80
C SER A 61 -2.34 1.93 11.17
N TYR A 62 -2.44 0.67 11.57
CA TYR A 62 -2.96 0.25 12.86
C TYR A 62 -1.88 -0.59 13.58
N VAL A 63 -1.58 -0.22 14.82
CA VAL A 63 -0.61 -0.91 15.69
C VAL A 63 -1.32 -1.57 16.87
N GLU A 64 -0.76 -2.65 17.38
CA GLU A 64 -1.29 -3.27 18.60
C GLU A 64 -0.90 -2.48 19.84
N MET A 65 -1.69 -2.59 20.90
CA MET A 65 -1.22 -2.22 22.24
C MET A 65 -0.36 -3.37 22.75
N SER A 66 0.83 -3.05 23.26
CA SER A 66 1.61 -4.04 24.00
C SER A 66 1.17 -4.02 25.46
N ASP A 67 1.23 -5.18 26.12
CA ASP A 67 1.02 -5.26 27.56
C ASP A 67 1.98 -4.31 28.29
N ALA A 68 1.46 -3.51 29.21
CA ALA A 68 2.27 -2.63 30.03
C ALA A 68 3.05 -3.50 31.03
N ASP A 69 4.37 -3.28 31.14
CA ASP A 69 5.12 -3.79 32.29
C ASP A 69 4.48 -3.20 33.56
N ASP A 70 4.05 -4.08 34.47
CA ASP A 70 3.33 -3.80 35.73
C ASP A 70 4.04 -2.77 36.66
N GLU A 71 5.26 -2.33 36.32
CA GLU A 71 6.07 -1.42 37.13
C GLU A 71 5.84 0.08 36.85
N ASN A 72 5.12 0.44 35.78
CA ASN A 72 4.76 1.84 35.48
C ASN A 72 3.26 1.98 35.21
N GLU A 73 2.47 2.19 36.27
CA GLU A 73 1.08 2.62 36.15
C GLU A 73 0.97 3.85 35.22
N GLY A 74 0.48 3.65 34.00
CA GLY A 74 0.13 4.72 33.06
C GLY A 74 0.86 4.74 31.71
N ASN A 75 1.88 3.91 31.48
CA ASN A 75 2.58 3.86 30.19
C ASN A 75 2.23 2.57 29.42
N GLN A 76 1.07 2.57 28.75
CA GLN A 76 0.83 1.59 27.68
C GLN A 76 1.78 1.87 26.52
N ALA A 77 2.51 0.84 26.09
CA ALA A 77 3.32 0.91 24.88
C ALA A 77 2.50 0.39 23.68
N PHE A 78 2.89 0.81 22.48
CA PHE A 78 2.33 0.32 21.23
C PHE A 78 3.39 -0.52 20.52
N SER A 79 2.95 -1.53 19.77
CA SER A 79 3.81 -2.23 18.84
C SER A 79 4.46 -1.24 17.87
N GLU A 80 5.75 -1.43 17.59
CA GLU A 80 6.46 -0.68 16.56
C GLU A 80 5.96 -1.05 15.16
N GLU A 81 5.60 -2.32 14.96
CA GLU A 81 5.15 -2.82 13.66
C GLU A 81 3.62 -2.76 13.54
N PRO A 82 3.09 -2.13 12.49
CA PRO A 82 1.66 -2.17 12.21
C PRO A 82 1.21 -3.53 11.69
N PHE A 83 0.06 -4.00 12.15
CA PHE A 83 -0.57 -5.24 11.66
C PHE A 83 -1.52 -4.97 10.48
N ARG A 84 -1.83 -3.70 10.20
CA ARG A 84 -2.73 -3.31 9.12
C ARG A 84 -2.41 -1.93 8.57
N TYR A 85 -2.50 -1.80 7.25
CA TYR A 85 -2.48 -0.53 6.53
C TYR A 85 -3.86 -0.25 5.92
N ARG A 86 -4.17 1.04 5.80
CA ARG A 86 -5.37 1.56 5.14
C ARG A 86 -4.96 2.64 4.16
N PHE A 87 -5.38 2.44 2.91
CA PHE A 87 -5.25 3.38 1.80
C PHE A 87 -6.65 3.87 1.43
N VAL A 88 -6.78 5.17 1.23
CA VAL A 88 -8.02 5.78 0.73
C VAL A 88 -7.75 6.34 -0.65
N PHE A 89 -8.63 6.00 -1.59
CA PHE A 89 -8.56 6.46 -2.97
C PHE A 89 -9.69 7.45 -3.24
N GLY A 90 -9.37 8.49 -4.00
CA GLY A 90 -10.32 9.54 -4.32
C GLY A 90 -9.79 10.45 -5.42
N ARG A 91 -10.41 11.62 -5.55
CA ARG A 91 -9.88 12.72 -6.37
C ARG A 91 -9.40 13.83 -5.47
N GLU A 92 -8.10 14.12 -5.52
CA GLU A 92 -7.50 15.20 -4.75
C GLU A 92 -8.20 16.54 -5.02
N ALA A 93 -8.34 17.34 -3.96
CA ALA A 93 -8.67 18.74 -4.10
C ALA A 93 -7.47 19.48 -4.69
N ASN A 94 -7.69 20.65 -5.30
CA ASN A 94 -6.58 21.44 -5.85
C ASN A 94 -5.58 21.93 -4.79
N THR A 95 -6.01 21.94 -3.52
CA THR A 95 -5.21 22.38 -2.38
C THR A 95 -5.40 21.43 -1.22
N ASN A 96 -4.29 21.00 -0.62
CA ASN A 96 -4.35 20.30 0.66
C ASN A 96 -4.62 21.30 1.80
N GLU A 97 -5.67 21.05 2.57
CA GLU A 97 -6.01 21.87 3.74
C GLU A 97 -5.45 21.28 5.04
N VAL A 98 -4.82 20.10 4.96
CA VAL A 98 -4.23 19.41 6.11
C VAL A 98 -2.72 19.49 6.02
N SER A 99 -2.12 20.11 7.04
CA SER A 99 -0.67 20.22 7.21
C SER A 99 -0.06 18.98 7.87
N THR A 100 1.26 18.82 7.76
CA THR A 100 2.00 17.77 8.48
C THR A 100 1.85 17.94 10.00
N GLU A 101 1.84 19.18 10.49
CA GLU A 101 1.64 19.48 11.91
C GLU A 101 0.27 19.01 12.42
N GLU A 102 -0.77 19.07 11.60
CA GLU A 102 -2.10 18.55 11.95
C GLU A 102 -2.13 17.01 11.99
N ILE A 103 -1.39 16.35 11.08
CA ILE A 103 -1.21 14.89 11.10
C ILE A 103 -0.46 14.47 12.39
N ASP A 104 0.61 15.18 12.75
CA ASP A 104 1.38 14.91 13.96
C ASP A 104 0.52 15.13 15.22
N ALA A 105 -0.25 16.22 15.27
CA ALA A 105 -1.17 16.50 16.37
C ALA A 105 -2.28 15.43 16.48
N PHE A 106 -2.79 14.93 15.35
CA PHE A 106 -3.72 13.82 15.31
C PHE A 106 -3.12 12.53 15.89
N ASN A 107 -1.87 12.21 15.53
CA ASN A 107 -1.17 11.03 16.02
C ASN A 107 -0.83 11.11 17.50
N GLU A 108 -0.40 12.28 17.99
CA GLU A 108 -0.15 12.52 19.41
C GLU A 108 -1.44 12.37 20.22
N LYS A 109 -2.54 12.97 19.75
CA LYS A 109 -3.86 12.83 20.37
C LYS A 109 -4.34 11.39 20.36
N SER A 110 -4.21 10.68 19.24
CA SER A 110 -4.59 9.27 19.12
C SER A 110 -3.82 8.41 20.12
N THR A 111 -2.53 8.68 20.30
CA THR A 111 -1.68 7.99 21.29
C THR A 111 -2.16 8.26 22.71
N LYS A 112 -2.41 9.53 23.07
CA LYS A 112 -2.96 9.92 24.40
C LYS A 112 -4.32 9.29 24.69
N GLU A 113 -5.16 9.16 23.66
CA GLU A 113 -6.48 8.53 23.74
C GLU A 113 -6.45 7.01 23.61
N GLN A 114 -5.27 6.39 23.62
CA GLN A 114 -5.11 4.94 23.50
C GLN A 114 -5.77 4.38 22.22
N LYS A 115 -5.70 5.12 21.11
CA LYS A 115 -6.13 4.64 19.80
C LYS A 115 -4.96 3.98 19.08
N THR A 116 -5.25 2.94 18.32
CA THR A 116 -4.27 2.14 17.57
C THR A 116 -3.93 2.70 16.19
N ILE A 117 -4.66 3.71 15.72
CA ILE A 117 -4.47 4.28 14.38
C ILE A 117 -3.35 5.32 14.35
N ARG A 118 -2.55 5.31 13.28
CA ARG A 118 -1.55 6.32 12.93
C ARG A 118 -1.77 6.79 11.50
N GLN A 119 -1.83 8.11 11.29
CA GLN A 119 -1.98 8.72 9.97
C GLN A 119 -0.59 9.10 9.45
N HIS A 120 -0.25 8.66 8.24
CA HIS A 120 1.06 8.91 7.62
C HIS A 120 1.00 9.97 6.54
N TYR A 121 -0.09 9.97 5.78
CA TYR A 121 -0.33 10.90 4.68
C TYR A 121 -1.80 11.23 4.58
N TYR A 122 -2.14 12.49 4.31
CA TYR A 122 -3.50 12.91 4.01
C TYR A 122 -3.48 14.09 3.04
N HIS A 123 -4.37 14.03 2.06
CA HIS A 123 -4.68 15.12 1.14
C HIS A 123 -6.19 15.34 1.14
N THR A 124 -6.63 16.60 1.24
CA THR A 124 -8.05 16.95 1.07
C THR A 124 -8.57 16.44 -0.29
N TYR A 125 -9.78 15.89 -0.33
CA TYR A 125 -10.37 15.30 -1.54
C TYR A 125 -11.85 15.64 -1.69
N HIS A 126 -12.36 15.56 -2.92
CA HIS A 126 -13.77 15.87 -3.23
C HIS A 126 -14.64 14.65 -3.46
N GLU A 127 -14.05 13.54 -3.89
CA GLU A 127 -14.72 12.28 -4.16
C GLU A 127 -13.96 11.15 -3.47
N HIS A 128 -14.68 10.19 -2.89
CA HIS A 128 -14.12 9.01 -2.23
C HIS A 128 -14.48 7.79 -3.07
N TYR A 129 -13.50 7.22 -3.77
CA TYR A 129 -13.74 6.09 -4.66
C TYR A 129 -13.66 4.75 -3.93
N ALA A 130 -12.63 4.56 -3.11
CA ALA A 130 -12.49 3.32 -2.36
C ALA A 130 -11.64 3.44 -1.11
N THR A 131 -11.70 2.42 -0.27
CA THR A 131 -10.77 2.20 0.84
C THR A 131 -10.21 0.78 0.74
N LEU A 132 -8.89 0.65 0.68
CA LEU A 132 -8.21 -0.65 0.76
C LEU A 132 -7.57 -0.81 2.12
N HIS A 133 -7.91 -1.91 2.80
CA HIS A 133 -7.22 -2.39 3.97
C HIS A 133 -6.37 -3.60 3.60
N ILE A 134 -5.10 -3.59 4.02
CA ILE A 134 -4.20 -4.75 3.92
C ILE A 134 -3.77 -5.10 5.32
N SER A 135 -3.96 -6.35 5.71
CA SER A 135 -3.82 -6.80 7.10
C SER A 135 -3.06 -8.11 7.16
N SER A 136 -2.21 -8.28 8.16
CA SER A 136 -1.49 -9.55 8.42
C SER A 136 -2.28 -10.51 9.31
N ASP A 137 -3.34 -10.03 9.96
CA ASP A 137 -4.10 -10.80 10.95
C ASP A 137 -5.46 -11.28 10.43
N SER A 138 -6.34 -10.34 10.09
CA SER A 138 -7.73 -10.63 9.74
C SER A 138 -8.38 -9.57 8.85
N PHE A 139 -9.53 -9.89 8.25
CA PHE A 139 -10.46 -8.90 7.66
C PHE A 139 -11.13 -8.05 8.77
N LEU A 140 -11.48 -6.80 8.48
CA LEU A 140 -12.34 -6.03 9.39
C LEU A 140 -13.77 -6.58 9.37
N LYS A 141 -14.20 -7.01 8.19
CA LYS A 141 -15.49 -7.65 7.94
C LYS A 141 -15.26 -8.89 7.10
N ASN A 142 -15.34 -10.04 7.74
CA ASN A 142 -15.28 -11.32 7.05
C ASN A 142 -16.60 -11.60 6.31
N LEU A 143 -16.52 -11.76 5.00
CA LEU A 143 -17.67 -12.08 4.14
C LEU A 143 -18.03 -13.58 4.12
N SER A 144 -17.14 -14.49 4.54
CA SER A 144 -17.38 -15.95 4.41
C SER A 144 -18.67 -16.45 5.05
N ASP A 145 -19.14 -15.75 6.09
CA ASP A 145 -20.24 -16.19 6.93
C ASP A 145 -21.55 -15.43 6.64
N LEU A 146 -21.56 -14.58 5.60
CA LEU A 146 -22.70 -13.72 5.27
C LEU A 146 -23.52 -14.28 4.11
N GLU A 147 -24.84 -14.10 4.19
CA GLU A 147 -25.74 -14.39 3.07
C GLU A 147 -25.60 -13.32 1.97
N GLY A 148 -25.80 -13.74 0.70
CA GLY A 148 -25.74 -12.84 -0.45
C GLY A 148 -24.32 -12.48 -0.90
N VAL A 149 -23.32 -13.25 -0.48
CA VAL A 149 -21.94 -13.13 -0.93
C VAL A 149 -21.74 -13.97 -2.19
N ASP A 150 -21.08 -13.36 -3.16
CA ASP A 150 -20.67 -14.00 -4.39
C ASP A 150 -19.17 -14.26 -4.39
N THR A 151 -18.74 -15.24 -5.19
CA THR A 151 -17.33 -15.57 -5.39
C THR A 151 -16.93 -15.24 -6.83
N LEU A 152 -15.81 -14.55 -6.99
CA LEU A 152 -15.17 -14.25 -8.27
C LEU A 152 -13.76 -14.84 -8.30
N GLU A 153 -13.29 -15.23 -9.48
CA GLU A 153 -11.87 -15.50 -9.72
C GLU A 153 -11.27 -14.27 -10.42
N VAL A 154 -10.27 -13.65 -9.79
CA VAL A 154 -9.54 -12.48 -10.28
C VAL A 154 -8.05 -12.76 -10.13
N ASN A 155 -7.28 -12.63 -11.21
CA ASN A 155 -5.82 -12.87 -11.19
C ASN A 155 -5.40 -14.22 -10.58
N LYS A 156 -6.25 -15.27 -10.72
CA LYS A 156 -6.10 -16.62 -10.12
C LYS A 156 -6.31 -16.67 -8.59
N HIS A 157 -6.79 -15.59 -8.00
CA HIS A 157 -7.23 -15.52 -6.62
C HIS A 157 -8.74 -15.65 -6.53
N GLU A 158 -9.20 -16.41 -5.54
CA GLU A 158 -10.60 -16.43 -5.16
C GLU A 158 -10.90 -15.16 -4.34
N VAL A 159 -11.95 -14.46 -4.72
CA VAL A 159 -12.35 -13.19 -4.13
C VAL A 159 -13.83 -13.25 -3.75
N LEU A 160 -14.13 -12.93 -2.50
CA LEU A 160 -15.51 -12.79 -2.03
C LEU A 160 -15.97 -11.37 -2.24
N VAL A 161 -17.16 -11.18 -2.80
CA VAL A 161 -17.73 -9.87 -3.07
C VAL A 161 -19.18 -9.79 -2.59
N MET A 162 -19.57 -8.64 -2.08
CA MET A 162 -20.94 -8.37 -1.65
C MET A 162 -21.28 -6.92 -1.92
N ASN A 163 -22.44 -6.67 -2.54
CA ASN A 163 -22.99 -5.32 -2.64
C ASN A 163 -23.85 -5.02 -1.40
N GLN A 164 -23.50 -3.96 -0.67
CA GLN A 164 -24.24 -3.47 0.48
C GLN A 164 -24.53 -1.99 0.36
N GLN A 165 -25.80 -1.61 0.31
CA GLN A 165 -26.23 -0.21 0.43
C GLN A 165 -25.48 0.76 -0.49
N ASN A 166 -25.25 0.35 -1.75
CA ASN A 166 -24.49 1.09 -2.78
C ASN A 166 -22.97 1.09 -2.61
N GLU A 167 -22.41 0.13 -1.89
CA GLU A 167 -20.98 -0.09 -1.80
C GLU A 167 -20.65 -1.55 -2.08
N TRP A 168 -19.55 -1.80 -2.76
CA TRP A 168 -19.01 -3.15 -2.88
C TRP A 168 -18.02 -3.39 -1.75
N VAL A 169 -18.21 -4.49 -1.03
CA VAL A 169 -17.25 -5.00 -0.05
C VAL A 169 -16.59 -6.23 -0.65
N ILE A 170 -15.27 -6.26 -0.61
CA ILE A 170 -14.45 -7.30 -1.22
C ILE A 170 -13.50 -7.86 -0.18
N ASN A 171 -13.36 -9.17 -0.12
CA ASN A 171 -12.35 -9.88 0.69
C ASN A 171 -11.52 -10.78 -0.24
N ALA A 172 -10.21 -10.63 -0.19
CA ALA A 172 -9.27 -11.53 -0.86
C ALA A 172 -8.11 -11.87 0.09
N GLN A 173 -7.71 -13.14 0.12
CA GLN A 173 -6.52 -13.56 0.86
C GLN A 173 -5.42 -13.94 -0.14
N ILE A 174 -4.31 -13.20 -0.11
CA ILE A 174 -3.22 -13.35 -1.07
C ILE A 174 -1.90 -13.38 -0.29
N ASN A 175 -1.13 -14.46 -0.44
CA ASN A 175 0.19 -14.64 0.18
C ASN A 175 0.23 -14.33 1.69
N ASN A 176 -0.76 -14.84 2.44
CA ASN A 176 -0.96 -14.63 3.88
C ASN A 176 -1.37 -13.21 4.32
N ALA A 177 -1.58 -12.29 3.39
CA ALA A 177 -2.19 -10.99 3.66
C ALA A 177 -3.68 -10.99 3.31
N TYR A 178 -4.45 -10.24 4.10
CA TYR A 178 -5.89 -10.05 3.95
C TYR A 178 -6.15 -8.69 3.31
N TYR A 179 -6.70 -8.69 2.10
CA TYR A 179 -7.11 -7.50 1.36
C TYR A 179 -8.61 -7.31 1.51
N GLU A 180 -9.00 -6.20 2.12
CA GLU A 180 -10.38 -5.77 2.19
C GLU A 180 -10.54 -4.46 1.43
N LEU A 181 -11.24 -4.50 0.30
CA LEU A 181 -11.53 -3.33 -0.51
C LEU A 181 -13.00 -2.94 -0.33
N LEU A 182 -13.25 -1.67 -0.05
CA LEU A 182 -14.57 -1.08 -0.02
C LEU A 182 -14.66 -0.08 -1.17
N VAL A 183 -15.44 -0.39 -2.20
CA VAL A 183 -15.64 0.49 -3.36
C VAL A 183 -16.95 1.24 -3.18
N LYS A 184 -16.87 2.56 -3.22
CA LYS A 184 -18.00 3.47 -3.04
C LYS A 184 -18.74 3.68 -4.36
N ASN A 185 -19.97 4.17 -4.28
CA ASN A 185 -20.78 4.46 -5.46
C ASN A 185 -20.16 5.56 -6.36
N GLU A 186 -19.40 6.47 -5.76
CA GLU A 186 -18.66 7.54 -6.44
C GLU A 186 -17.61 7.00 -7.42
N ALA A 187 -17.16 5.74 -7.26
CA ALA A 187 -16.27 5.07 -8.21
C ALA A 187 -16.97 4.63 -9.51
N VAL A 188 -18.29 4.82 -9.63
CA VAL A 188 -19.09 4.47 -10.82
C VAL A 188 -18.99 2.98 -11.18
N VAL A 189 -18.75 2.12 -10.19
CA VAL A 189 -18.77 0.65 -10.35
C VAL A 189 -20.20 0.17 -10.15
N THR A 190 -20.93 0.04 -11.26
CA THR A 190 -22.39 -0.14 -11.21
C THR A 190 -22.82 -1.59 -11.13
N ASP A 191 -22.00 -2.51 -11.64
CA ASP A 191 -22.29 -3.93 -11.64
C ASP A 191 -21.06 -4.80 -11.36
N LYS A 192 -21.28 -6.12 -11.40
CA LYS A 192 -20.27 -7.12 -11.07
C LYS A 192 -19.19 -7.25 -12.14
N GLU A 193 -19.48 -6.97 -13.41
CA GLU A 193 -18.48 -7.01 -14.47
C GLU A 193 -17.56 -5.79 -14.36
N ASP A 194 -18.11 -4.59 -14.11
CA ASP A 194 -17.33 -3.39 -13.80
C ASP A 194 -16.40 -3.65 -12.60
N LEU A 195 -16.94 -4.24 -11.53
CA LEU A 195 -16.16 -4.59 -10.34
C LEU A 195 -15.04 -5.56 -10.68
N LYS A 196 -15.31 -6.57 -11.50
CA LYS A 196 -14.32 -7.57 -11.88
C LYS A 196 -13.16 -6.95 -12.65
N GLU A 197 -13.43 -6.02 -13.58
CA GLU A 197 -12.37 -5.31 -14.30
C GLU A 197 -11.55 -4.41 -13.36
N LEU A 198 -12.21 -3.71 -12.42
CA LEU A 198 -11.51 -2.94 -11.39
C LEU A 198 -10.59 -3.82 -10.54
N LEU A 199 -11.08 -4.98 -10.10
CA LEU A 199 -10.32 -5.88 -9.23
C LEU A 199 -9.09 -6.48 -9.95
N LYS A 200 -9.13 -6.68 -11.27
CA LYS A 200 -7.96 -7.11 -12.04
C LYS A 200 -6.83 -6.09 -12.05
N ILE A 201 -7.18 -4.81 -11.90
CA ILE A 201 -6.21 -3.71 -11.79
C ILE A 201 -5.69 -3.65 -10.36
N ILE A 202 -6.59 -3.63 -9.38
CA ILE A 202 -6.20 -3.38 -7.99
C ILE A 202 -5.47 -4.57 -7.38
N LEU A 203 -6.07 -5.75 -7.43
CA LEU A 203 -5.49 -6.92 -6.79
C LEU A 203 -4.27 -7.41 -7.58
N PRO A 204 -3.24 -7.93 -6.89
CA PRO A 204 -2.10 -8.56 -7.54
C PRO A 204 -2.47 -9.76 -8.42
#